data_AF-A0A819N7M7-F1
#
_entry.id   AF-A0A819N7M7-F1
#
_cell.length_a   1.000
_cell.length_b   1.000
_cell.length_c   1.000
_cell.angle_alpha   90.00
_cell.angle_beta   90.00
_cell.angle_gamma   90.00
#
_symmetry.space_group_name_H-M   'P 1'
#
loop_
_entity.id
_entity.type
_entity.pdbx_description
1 polymer ?
#
loop_
_entity_poly.entity_id
_entity_poly.type
_entity_poly.pdbx_seq_one_letter_code
_entity_poly.pdbx_strand_id
1 'polypeptide(L)'
;MTFIEYLPDELWLKIFSYVPCLDLFHSFSGLNQRIEAILHSKRLKLKLKNDLIYEKSKVFFKELPEHIDSLSIYYYHQNIDISPLKNLCSLHLSHATDKQIEDIKSHYFKYLKQLDIVVCSINNQLGDIIFSDKQLNYLTTCWLPNLDSYFKDYKSYQPCLTLQSLRLNYCHRNTLLNLLYYLPNLTSFESALVSLPSSDQSISFPSIKHSNLICLKI
;
A
#
# COMPACT_ATOMS: atom_id res chain seq x y z
N MET A 1 -19.48 -7.94 -34.70
CA MET A 1 -20.14 -7.61 -33.42
C MET A 1 -20.48 -6.13 -33.50
N THR A 2 -21.73 -5.80 -33.78
CA THR A 2 -22.18 -4.40 -33.89
C THR A 2 -22.53 -3.89 -32.50
N PHE A 3 -21.88 -2.81 -32.05
CA PHE A 3 -22.24 -2.16 -30.80
C PHE A 3 -23.55 -1.41 -31.00
N ILE A 4 -24.45 -1.52 -30.02
CA ILE A 4 -25.77 -0.86 -30.03
C ILE A 4 -25.65 0.66 -30.19
N GLU A 5 -24.54 1.22 -29.75
CA GLU A 5 -24.15 2.64 -29.81
C GLU A 5 -24.05 3.17 -31.24
N TYR A 6 -23.84 2.31 -32.24
CA TYR A 6 -23.72 2.69 -33.65
C TYR A 6 -25.00 2.50 -34.45
N LEU A 7 -26.13 2.23 -33.80
CA LEU A 7 -27.40 2.19 -34.52
C LEU A 7 -27.75 3.60 -35.02
N PRO A 8 -28.20 3.71 -36.28
CA PRO A 8 -28.66 4.99 -36.82
C PRO A 8 -29.89 5.49 -36.02
N ASP A 9 -30.04 6.82 -35.95
CA ASP A 9 -31.03 7.48 -35.09
C ASP A 9 -32.46 7.01 -35.34
N GLU A 10 -32.80 6.64 -36.59
CA GLU A 10 -34.12 6.13 -36.95
C GLU A 10 -34.46 4.81 -36.24
N LEU A 11 -33.45 3.98 -35.97
CA LEU A 11 -33.64 2.74 -35.21
C LEU A 11 -33.79 3.01 -33.72
N TRP A 12 -33.06 3.98 -33.16
CA TRP A 12 -33.25 4.41 -31.78
C TRP A 12 -34.65 4.98 -31.55
N LEU A 13 -35.12 5.85 -32.44
CA LEU A 13 -36.46 6.40 -32.39
C LEU A 13 -37.53 5.30 -32.46
N LYS A 14 -37.30 4.27 -33.29
CA LYS A 14 -38.22 3.13 -33.40
C LYS A 14 -38.19 2.25 -32.15
N ILE A 15 -37.03 1.98 -31.56
CA ILE A 15 -36.90 1.24 -30.30
C ILE A 15 -37.61 2.00 -29.16
N PHE A 16 -37.35 3.29 -29.05
CA PHE A 16 -37.91 4.13 -27.99
C PHE A 16 -39.40 4.45 -28.19
N SER A 17 -39.95 4.30 -29.40
CA SER A 17 -41.40 4.45 -29.65
C SER A 17 -42.28 3.44 -28.90
N TYR A 18 -41.71 2.30 -28.49
CA TYR A 18 -42.42 1.29 -27.69
C TYR A 18 -42.37 1.56 -26.18
N VAL A 19 -41.62 2.57 -25.75
CA VAL A 19 -41.46 2.94 -24.36
C VAL A 19 -42.04 4.35 -24.15
N PRO A 20 -42.96 4.55 -23.20
CA PRO A 20 -43.48 5.89 -22.92
C PRO A 20 -42.36 6.89 -22.62
N CYS A 21 -42.42 8.09 -23.22
CA CYS A 21 -41.39 9.13 -23.04
C CYS A 21 -41.15 9.49 -21.57
N LEU A 22 -42.18 9.42 -20.72
CA LEU A 22 -42.07 9.66 -19.29
C LEU A 22 -41.23 8.58 -18.59
N ASP A 23 -41.38 7.32 -18.99
CA ASP A 23 -40.61 6.21 -18.44
C ASP A 23 -39.15 6.27 -18.91
N LEU A 24 -38.91 6.68 -20.16
CA LEU A 24 -37.56 6.99 -20.65
C LEU A 24 -36.95 8.14 -19.84
N PHE A 25 -37.69 9.24 -19.67
CA PHE A 25 -37.23 10.36 -18.86
C PHE A 25 -36.89 9.93 -17.44
N HIS A 26 -37.73 9.17 -16.75
CA HIS A 26 -37.42 8.66 -15.40
C HIS A 26 -36.27 7.65 -15.38
N SER A 27 -36.13 6.82 -16.41
CA SER A 27 -35.05 5.82 -16.50
C SER A 27 -33.68 6.46 -16.70
N PHE A 28 -33.61 7.58 -17.42
CA PHE A 28 -32.37 8.31 -17.70
C PHE A 28 -32.19 9.57 -16.84
N SER A 29 -33.23 10.07 -16.19
CA SER A 29 -33.15 11.18 -15.25
C SER A 29 -32.32 10.76 -14.04
N GLY A 30 -31.34 11.58 -13.71
CA GLY A 30 -30.37 11.28 -12.65
C GLY A 30 -29.38 10.17 -12.99
N LEU A 31 -29.32 9.65 -14.24
CA LEU A 31 -28.32 8.64 -14.63
C LEU A 31 -26.90 9.16 -14.38
N ASN A 32 -26.62 10.42 -14.75
CA ASN A 32 -25.33 11.07 -14.49
C ASN A 32 -25.04 11.14 -12.98
N GLN A 33 -26.01 11.54 -12.15
CA GLN A 33 -25.85 11.58 -10.70
C GLN A 33 -25.63 10.19 -10.09
N ARG A 34 -26.32 9.17 -10.61
CA ARG A 34 -26.15 7.78 -10.16
C ARG A 34 -24.81 7.23 -10.57
N ILE A 35 -24.35 7.52 -11.78
CA ILE A 35 -23.01 7.16 -12.27
C ILE A 35 -21.95 7.87 -11.42
N GLU A 36 -22.08 9.18 -11.18
CA GLU A 36 -21.20 9.94 -10.28
C GLU A 36 -21.20 9.36 -8.87
N ALA A 37 -22.37 9.07 -8.29
CA ALA A 37 -22.46 8.45 -6.97
C ALA A 37 -21.79 7.06 -6.94
N ILE A 38 -21.95 6.26 -7.99
CA ILE A 38 -21.27 4.96 -8.10
C ILE A 38 -19.76 5.16 -8.21
N LEU A 39 -19.30 6.09 -9.07
CA LEU A 39 -17.88 6.41 -9.25
C LEU A 39 -17.26 6.91 -7.94
N HIS A 40 -17.94 7.79 -7.21
CA HIS A 40 -17.50 8.32 -5.92
C HIS A 40 -17.64 7.30 -4.76
N SER A 41 -18.50 6.30 -4.90
CA SER A 41 -18.61 5.21 -3.90
C SER A 41 -17.51 4.17 -4.06
N LYS A 42 -16.90 4.06 -5.24
CA LYS A 42 -15.91 3.02 -5.53
C LYS A 42 -14.50 3.49 -5.19
N ARG A 43 -13.87 2.75 -4.28
CA ARG A 43 -12.44 2.86 -4.03
C ARG A 43 -11.65 2.20 -5.17
N LEU A 44 -10.66 2.91 -5.68
CA LEU A 44 -9.84 2.51 -6.82
C LEU A 44 -8.56 1.83 -6.36
N LYS A 45 -8.31 0.64 -6.91
CA LYS A 45 -7.08 -0.13 -6.71
C LYS A 45 -6.25 -0.09 -7.98
N LEU A 46 -5.11 0.61 -7.95
CA LEU A 46 -4.24 0.78 -9.11
C LEU A 46 -3.01 -0.12 -9.01
N LYS A 47 -2.69 -0.81 -10.11
CA LYS A 47 -1.50 -1.65 -10.25
C LYS A 47 -0.68 -1.20 -11.46
N LEU A 48 0.40 -0.48 -11.20
CA LEU A 48 1.29 0.10 -12.21
C LEU A 48 2.43 -0.87 -12.50
N LYS A 49 2.29 -1.64 -13.58
CA LYS A 49 3.26 -2.67 -13.98
C LYS A 49 4.25 -2.23 -15.04
N ASN A 50 3.95 -1.16 -15.77
CA ASN A 50 4.79 -0.59 -16.82
C ASN A 50 4.36 0.85 -17.13
N ASP A 51 5.16 1.54 -17.95
CA ASP A 51 4.93 2.94 -18.34
C ASP A 51 3.60 3.15 -19.06
N LEU A 52 3.20 2.24 -19.95
CA LEU A 52 1.94 2.36 -20.69
C LEU A 52 0.72 2.36 -19.75
N ILE A 53 0.73 1.52 -18.72
CA ILE A 53 -0.34 1.47 -17.71
C ILE A 53 -0.30 2.75 -16.87
N TYR A 54 0.89 3.26 -16.53
CA TYR A 54 1.02 4.52 -15.81
C TYR A 54 0.46 5.69 -16.60
N GLU A 55 0.82 5.86 -17.87
CA GLU A 55 0.30 6.93 -18.73
C GLU A 55 -1.23 6.92 -18.79
N LYS A 56 -1.83 5.73 -18.97
CA LYS A 56 -3.29 5.57 -18.94
C LYS A 56 -3.90 5.89 -17.57
N SER A 57 -3.14 5.68 -16.49
CA SER A 57 -3.61 5.87 -15.12
C SER A 57 -3.46 7.30 -14.62
N LYS A 58 -2.65 8.15 -15.27
CA LYS A 58 -2.41 9.55 -14.87
C LYS A 58 -3.69 10.34 -14.66
N VAL A 59 -4.72 10.08 -15.46
CA VAL A 59 -6.03 10.72 -15.31
C VAL A 59 -6.61 10.48 -13.91
N PHE A 60 -6.43 9.31 -13.31
CA PHE A 60 -6.93 9.01 -11.97
C PHE A 60 -6.16 9.76 -10.88
N PHE A 61 -4.84 9.91 -11.03
CA PHE A 61 -4.04 10.70 -10.09
C PHE A 61 -4.41 12.18 -10.10
N LYS A 62 -4.82 12.70 -11.26
CA LYS A 62 -5.20 14.11 -11.42
C LYS A 62 -6.65 14.38 -11.01
N GLU A 63 -7.57 13.57 -11.51
CA GLU A 63 -9.01 13.84 -11.40
C GLU A 63 -9.64 13.16 -10.18
N LEU A 64 -9.09 12.04 -9.70
CA LEU A 64 -9.69 11.21 -8.65
C LEU A 64 -8.70 10.71 -7.57
N PRO A 65 -7.74 11.53 -7.09
CA PRO A 65 -6.71 11.07 -6.14
C PRO A 65 -7.28 10.55 -4.82
N GLU A 66 -8.38 11.13 -4.37
CA GLU A 66 -9.07 10.80 -3.13
C GLU A 66 -9.85 9.47 -3.16
N HIS A 67 -10.09 8.93 -4.35
CA HIS A 67 -10.75 7.64 -4.54
C HIS A 67 -9.76 6.47 -4.55
N ILE A 68 -8.47 6.73 -4.73
CA ILE A 68 -7.42 5.70 -4.75
C ILE A 68 -7.14 5.24 -3.32
N ASP A 69 -7.53 3.99 -3.00
CA ASP A 69 -7.28 3.38 -1.69
C ASP A 69 -6.08 2.44 -1.68
N SER A 70 -5.71 1.91 -2.85
CA SER A 70 -4.61 0.97 -3.00
C SER A 70 -3.80 1.28 -4.24
N LEU A 71 -2.49 1.37 -4.06
CA LEU A 71 -1.54 1.60 -5.14
C LEU A 71 -0.42 0.56 -5.06
N SER A 72 -0.14 -0.10 -6.18
CA SER A 72 1.00 -0.99 -6.31
C SER A 72 1.86 -0.60 -7.51
N ILE A 73 3.12 -0.28 -7.27
CA ILE A 73 4.12 0.10 -8.28
C ILE A 73 5.14 -1.03 -8.39
N TYR A 74 5.18 -1.70 -9.53
CA TYR A 74 6.03 -2.88 -9.77
C TYR A 74 7.30 -2.58 -10.57
N TYR A 75 7.29 -1.51 -11.34
CA TYR A 75 8.36 -1.21 -12.28
C TYR A 75 9.42 -0.27 -11.67
N TYR A 76 10.67 -0.45 -12.06
CA TYR A 76 11.82 0.31 -11.56
C TYR A 76 11.77 1.78 -12.01
N HIS A 77 12.21 2.70 -11.14
CA HIS A 77 12.57 4.10 -11.45
C HIS A 77 11.46 5.10 -11.81
N GLN A 78 10.17 4.80 -11.60
CA GLN A 78 9.16 5.84 -11.75
C GLN A 78 9.13 6.74 -10.52
N ASN A 79 9.53 8.01 -10.70
CA ASN A 79 9.36 9.07 -9.71
C ASN A 79 7.89 9.55 -9.70
N ILE A 80 6.97 8.63 -9.37
CA ILE A 80 5.54 8.94 -9.25
C ILE A 80 5.34 9.73 -7.98
N ASP A 81 4.71 10.89 -8.12
CA ASP A 81 4.26 11.68 -7.00
C ASP A 81 3.06 11.01 -6.33
N ILE A 82 3.24 10.53 -5.11
CA ILE A 82 2.19 9.86 -4.33
C ILE A 82 1.58 10.79 -3.29
N SER A 83 2.12 12.00 -3.11
CA SER A 83 1.64 12.98 -2.12
C SER A 83 0.16 13.38 -2.25
N PRO A 84 -0.48 13.37 -3.45
CA PRO A 84 -1.91 13.68 -3.55
C PRO A 84 -2.82 12.61 -2.95
N LEU A 85 -2.33 11.39 -2.73
CA LEU A 85 -3.13 10.20 -2.40
C LEU A 85 -3.43 10.08 -0.91
N LYS A 86 -4.08 11.09 -0.32
CA LYS A 86 -4.29 11.22 1.14
C LYS A 86 -5.15 10.10 1.75
N ASN A 87 -5.98 9.43 0.95
CA ASN A 87 -6.88 8.36 1.39
C ASN A 87 -6.31 6.96 1.20
N LEU A 88 -5.02 6.85 0.84
CA LEU A 88 -4.39 5.58 0.57
C LEU A 88 -4.35 4.71 1.82
N CYS A 89 -4.91 3.51 1.71
CA CYS A 89 -4.96 2.49 2.76
C CYS A 89 -3.89 1.41 2.54
N SER A 90 -3.45 1.20 1.30
CA SER A 90 -2.45 0.18 0.95
C SER A 90 -1.48 0.73 -0.08
N LEU A 91 -0.19 0.64 0.20
CA LEU A 91 0.87 1.05 -0.70
C LEU A 91 1.87 -0.08 -0.88
N HIS A 92 2.12 -0.46 -2.13
CA HIS A 92 3.18 -1.39 -2.50
C HIS A 92 4.16 -0.70 -3.46
N LEU A 93 5.42 -0.63 -3.08
CA LEU A 93 6.53 -0.10 -3.86
C LEU A 93 7.57 -1.20 -4.05
N SER A 94 7.72 -1.70 -5.27
CA SER A 94 8.80 -2.65 -5.55
C SER A 94 10.16 -1.97 -5.46
N HIS A 95 10.24 -0.70 -5.90
CA HIS A 95 11.42 0.15 -5.82
C HIS A 95 11.00 1.54 -5.36
N ALA A 96 11.20 1.84 -4.08
CA ALA A 96 10.88 3.15 -3.52
C ALA A 96 12.02 4.14 -3.79
N THR A 97 11.68 5.29 -4.38
CA THR A 97 12.60 6.42 -4.53
C THR A 97 12.66 7.26 -3.25
N ASP A 98 13.70 8.06 -3.09
CA ASP A 98 13.87 8.95 -1.93
C ASP A 98 12.69 9.93 -1.78
N LYS A 99 12.20 10.47 -2.90
CA LYS A 99 10.99 11.32 -2.91
C LYS A 99 9.78 10.57 -2.37
N GLN A 100 9.57 9.32 -2.77
CA GLN A 100 8.45 8.51 -2.28
C GLN A 100 8.57 8.19 -0.79
N ILE A 101 9.79 7.98 -0.29
CA ILE A 101 10.04 7.80 1.15
C ILE A 101 9.72 9.08 1.93
N GLU A 102 10.15 10.24 1.44
CA GLU A 102 9.80 11.54 2.04
C GLU A 102 8.29 11.82 1.96
N ASP A 103 7.63 11.46 0.85
CA ASP A 103 6.18 11.54 0.71
C ASP A 103 5.50 10.63 1.75
N ILE A 104 6.01 9.41 2.00
CA ILE A 104 5.45 8.51 3.03
C ILE A 104 5.62 9.09 4.43
N LYS A 105 6.76 9.73 4.70
CA LYS A 105 7.07 10.42 5.97
C LYS A 105 6.28 11.72 6.14
N SER A 106 5.71 12.25 5.07
CA SER A 106 4.81 13.38 5.21
C SER A 106 3.49 12.92 5.85
N HIS A 107 2.81 13.80 6.60
CA HIS A 107 1.58 13.47 7.33
C HIS A 107 0.36 13.20 6.42
N TYR A 108 0.57 12.87 5.14
CA TYR A 108 -0.47 12.66 4.14
C TYR A 108 -1.11 11.28 4.24
N PHE A 109 -0.39 10.25 4.69
CA PHE A 109 -0.86 8.86 4.70
C PHE A 109 -1.49 8.40 6.01
N LYS A 110 -2.38 9.24 6.56
CA LYS A 110 -2.99 9.00 7.88
C LYS A 110 -3.81 7.72 7.97
N TYR A 111 -4.28 7.17 6.85
CA TYR A 111 -5.14 5.98 6.81
C TYR A 111 -4.41 4.73 6.34
N LEU A 112 -3.10 4.79 6.14
CA LEU A 112 -2.32 3.69 5.61
C LEU A 112 -2.31 2.52 6.60
N LYS A 113 -2.83 1.37 6.16
CA LYS A 113 -2.92 0.13 6.94
C LYS A 113 -1.86 -0.88 6.53
N GLN A 114 -1.45 -0.84 5.26
CA GLN A 114 -0.49 -1.75 4.68
C GLN A 114 0.57 -0.96 3.91
N LEU A 115 1.84 -1.22 4.23
CA LEU A 115 2.99 -0.63 3.54
C LEU A 115 3.98 -1.73 3.16
N ASP A 116 4.12 -1.97 1.86
CA ASP A 116 5.04 -2.94 1.31
C ASP A 116 6.11 -2.23 0.48
N ILE A 117 7.37 -2.33 0.89
CA ILE A 117 8.54 -1.78 0.22
C ILE A 117 9.53 -2.91 0.04
N VAL A 118 9.76 -3.33 -1.21
CA VAL A 118 10.63 -4.47 -1.49
C VAL A 118 12.09 -4.03 -1.54
N VAL A 119 12.37 -2.92 -2.22
CA VAL A 119 13.71 -2.35 -2.37
C VAL A 119 13.63 -0.83 -2.21
N CYS A 120 14.62 -0.24 -1.56
CA CYS A 120 14.76 1.20 -1.39
C CYS A 120 16.22 1.63 -1.57
N SER A 121 16.44 2.82 -2.12
CA SER A 121 17.76 3.43 -2.30
C SER A 121 18.40 3.90 -0.99
N ILE A 122 17.59 4.37 -0.03
CA ILE A 122 18.07 4.94 1.24
C ILE A 122 17.61 4.08 2.42
N ASN A 123 18.53 3.27 2.92
CA ASN A 123 18.29 2.40 4.06
C ASN A 123 18.34 3.10 5.43
N ASN A 124 18.26 4.44 5.52
CA ASN A 124 18.44 5.13 6.82
C ASN A 124 17.17 5.85 7.31
N GLN A 125 16.12 6.01 6.50
CA GLN A 125 14.94 6.82 6.85
C GLN A 125 13.64 6.02 7.11
N LEU A 126 13.51 4.83 6.53
CA LEU A 126 12.36 3.92 6.71
C LEU A 126 12.05 3.56 8.17
N GLY A 127 13.07 3.30 8.99
CA GLY A 127 12.89 3.04 10.41
C GLY A 127 12.25 4.23 11.13
N ASP A 128 12.63 5.45 10.76
CA ASP A 128 12.03 6.66 11.33
C ASP A 128 10.53 6.74 10.97
N ILE A 129 10.13 6.35 9.76
CA ILE A 129 8.72 6.36 9.34
C ILE A 129 7.83 5.50 10.26
N ILE A 130 8.35 4.36 10.73
CA ILE A 130 7.57 3.39 11.52
C ILE A 130 7.71 3.65 13.02
N PHE A 131 8.90 4.06 13.47
CA PHE A 131 9.26 4.08 14.89
C PHE A 131 9.48 5.48 15.47
N SER A 132 9.54 6.54 14.65
CA SER A 132 9.87 7.89 15.17
C SER A 132 8.68 8.82 15.37
N ASP A 133 7.54 8.58 14.70
CA ASP A 133 6.40 9.51 14.79
C ASP A 133 5.04 8.82 14.59
N LYS A 134 4.00 9.33 15.25
CA LYS A 134 2.61 8.83 15.20
C LYS A 134 1.92 9.13 13.85
N GLN A 135 2.67 9.10 12.77
CA GLN A 135 2.15 9.44 11.44
C GLN A 135 1.33 8.30 10.86
N LEU A 136 1.77 7.05 11.09
CA LEU A 136 1.15 5.83 10.57
C LEU A 136 0.33 5.09 11.65
N ASN A 137 -0.61 5.80 12.29
CA ASN A 137 -1.42 5.30 13.42
C ASN A 137 -2.32 4.08 13.11
N TYR A 138 -2.46 3.71 11.84
CA TYR A 138 -3.29 2.58 11.43
C TYR A 138 -2.48 1.48 10.73
N LEU A 139 -1.15 1.62 10.68
CA LEU A 139 -0.30 0.63 10.04
C LEU A 139 -0.34 -0.66 10.83
N THR A 140 -0.85 -1.71 10.20
CA THR A 140 -1.04 -3.05 10.79
C THR A 140 -0.17 -4.09 10.13
N THR A 141 0.12 -3.92 8.84
CA THR A 141 0.94 -4.84 8.05
C THR A 141 2.05 -4.08 7.36
N CYS A 142 3.26 -4.62 7.42
CA CYS A 142 4.39 -4.02 6.77
C CYS A 142 5.32 -5.07 6.15
N TRP A 143 5.77 -4.82 4.92
CA TRP A 143 6.86 -5.56 4.30
C TRP A 143 7.98 -4.58 3.98
N LEU A 144 9.17 -4.81 4.53
CA LEU A 144 10.29 -3.89 4.42
C LEU A 144 11.53 -4.57 3.85
N PRO A 145 12.46 -3.79 3.26
CA PRO A 145 13.78 -4.28 2.90
C PRO A 145 14.62 -4.56 4.16
N ASN A 146 15.93 -4.71 3.99
CA ASN A 146 16.85 -4.92 5.10
C ASN A 146 16.82 -3.73 6.08
N LEU A 147 16.60 -4.00 7.38
CA LEU A 147 16.60 -3.00 8.45
C LEU A 147 17.90 -2.89 9.28
N ASP A 148 18.98 -3.55 8.89
CA ASP A 148 20.21 -3.64 9.69
C ASP A 148 20.98 -2.33 9.85
N SER A 149 20.92 -1.45 8.86
CA SER A 149 21.55 -0.13 8.95
C SER A 149 20.83 0.81 9.91
N TYR A 150 19.55 0.55 10.23
CA TYR A 150 18.70 1.49 10.95
C TYR A 150 18.98 1.50 12.45
N PHE A 151 19.19 0.33 13.05
CA PHE A 151 19.41 0.21 14.50
C PHE A 151 20.85 0.48 14.93
N LYS A 152 21.68 1.06 14.05
CA LYS A 152 23.07 1.43 14.38
C LYS A 152 23.14 2.70 15.23
N ASP A 153 22.21 3.64 14.99
CA ASP A 153 22.11 4.87 15.75
C ASP A 153 20.98 4.72 16.76
N TYR A 154 21.30 4.76 18.05
CA TYR A 154 20.34 4.71 19.16
C TYR A 154 19.47 5.98 19.19
N LYS A 155 18.58 6.13 18.20
CA LYS A 155 17.53 7.16 18.22
C LYS A 155 16.48 6.79 19.25
N SER A 156 15.79 7.80 19.76
CA SER A 156 14.62 7.67 20.64
C SER A 156 13.41 7.13 19.87
N TYR A 157 13.45 5.85 19.53
CA TYR A 157 12.34 5.14 18.90
C TYR A 157 11.21 4.90 19.92
N GLN A 158 9.98 5.04 19.45
CA GLN A 158 8.78 4.70 20.22
C GLN A 158 8.24 3.33 19.80
N PRO A 159 7.65 2.57 20.72
CA PRO A 159 6.96 1.32 20.36
C PRO A 159 5.83 1.58 19.35
N CYS A 160 5.82 0.83 18.25
CA CYS A 160 4.73 0.83 17.29
C CYS A 160 3.65 -0.15 17.78
N LEU A 161 2.58 0.40 18.36
CA LEU A 161 1.51 -0.40 18.98
C LEU A 161 0.49 -0.96 17.98
N THR A 162 0.49 -0.49 16.73
CA THR A 162 -0.53 -0.85 15.75
C THR A 162 -0.09 -2.00 14.85
N LEU A 163 1.22 -2.20 14.70
CA LEU A 163 1.77 -3.20 13.80
C LEU A 163 1.56 -4.61 14.34
N GLN A 164 0.92 -5.45 13.53
CA GLN A 164 0.54 -6.82 13.86
C GLN A 164 1.27 -7.84 12.99
N SER A 165 1.64 -7.47 11.77
CA SER A 165 2.36 -8.33 10.83
C SER A 165 3.55 -7.58 10.23
N LEU A 166 4.73 -8.20 10.33
CA LEU A 166 5.96 -7.66 9.76
C LEU A 166 6.68 -8.72 8.92
N ARG A 167 7.03 -8.35 7.69
CA ARG A 167 7.90 -9.11 6.82
C ARG A 167 9.17 -8.32 6.53
N LEU A 168 10.33 -8.94 6.68
CA LEU A 168 11.63 -8.34 6.36
C LEU A 168 12.34 -9.18 5.30
N ASN A 169 12.81 -8.55 4.23
CA ASN A 169 13.58 -9.29 3.21
C ASN A 169 14.85 -9.89 3.80
N TYR A 170 15.56 -9.15 4.65
CA TYR A 170 16.75 -9.60 5.36
C TYR A 170 16.82 -8.90 6.71
N CYS A 171 17.31 -9.60 7.73
CA CYS A 171 17.51 -9.01 9.06
C CYS A 171 18.59 -9.78 9.82
N HIS A 172 19.60 -9.08 10.34
CA HIS A 172 20.53 -9.65 11.28
C HIS A 172 19.83 -9.94 12.61
N ARG A 173 20.27 -11.01 13.28
CA ARG A 173 19.70 -11.45 14.56
C ARG A 173 19.65 -10.34 15.61
N ASN A 174 20.71 -9.53 15.73
CA ASN A 174 20.77 -8.44 16.72
C ASN A 174 19.73 -7.35 16.41
N THR A 175 19.60 -7.00 15.13
CA THR A 175 18.57 -6.07 14.65
C THR A 175 17.17 -6.58 14.97
N LEU A 176 16.92 -7.86 14.72
CA LEU A 176 15.63 -8.49 15.02
C LEU A 176 15.28 -8.37 16.51
N LEU A 177 16.20 -8.70 17.40
CA LEU A 177 15.96 -8.63 18.84
C LEU A 177 15.63 -7.20 19.29
N ASN A 178 16.34 -6.20 18.77
CA ASN A 178 16.05 -4.79 19.04
C ASN A 178 14.70 -4.37 18.48
N LEU A 179 14.35 -4.81 17.27
CA LEU A 179 13.11 -4.48 16.61
C LEU A 179 11.90 -5.07 17.34
N LEU A 180 12.00 -6.30 17.85
CA LEU A 180 10.91 -6.93 18.63
C LEU A 180 10.58 -6.15 19.91
N TYR A 181 11.55 -5.47 20.51
CA TYR A 181 11.31 -4.60 21.67
C TYR A 181 10.35 -3.44 21.35
N TYR A 182 10.38 -2.92 20.11
CA TYR A 182 9.51 -1.83 19.67
C TYR A 182 8.17 -2.30 19.10
N LEU A 183 7.90 -3.61 19.04
CA LEU A 183 6.72 -4.16 18.39
C LEU A 183 5.93 -5.08 19.34
N PRO A 184 5.36 -4.55 20.44
CA PRO A 184 4.73 -5.36 21.47
C PRO A 184 3.47 -6.11 21.00
N ASN A 185 2.83 -5.65 19.93
CA ASN A 185 1.60 -6.24 19.38
C ASN A 185 1.84 -7.08 18.12
N LEU A 186 3.10 -7.45 17.84
CA LEU A 186 3.44 -8.27 16.68
C LEU A 186 2.92 -9.70 16.86
N THR A 187 2.05 -10.13 15.95
CA THR A 187 1.45 -11.47 15.93
C THR A 187 2.03 -12.36 14.84
N SER A 188 2.54 -11.76 13.76
CA SER A 188 3.11 -12.44 12.61
C SER A 188 4.45 -11.80 12.25
N PHE A 189 5.47 -12.63 12.09
CA PHE A 189 6.80 -12.21 11.68
C PHE A 189 7.37 -13.16 10.64
N GLU A 190 7.88 -12.62 9.53
CA GLU A 190 8.56 -13.37 8.49
C GLU A 190 9.87 -12.67 8.13
N SER A 191 10.99 -13.41 8.07
CA SER A 191 12.24 -12.87 7.54
C SER A 191 13.13 -13.96 6.98
N ALA A 192 13.87 -13.67 5.91
CA ALA A 192 15.02 -14.48 5.54
C ALA A 192 16.19 -14.07 6.46
N LEU A 193 16.51 -14.93 7.43
CA LEU A 193 17.69 -14.70 8.27
C LEU A 193 18.95 -15.01 7.47
N VAL A 194 19.90 -14.08 7.50
CA VAL A 194 21.25 -14.34 7.02
C VAL A 194 22.00 -15.03 8.16
N SER A 195 22.21 -16.34 8.05
CA SER A 195 23.04 -17.09 8.99
C SER A 195 24.48 -16.56 8.91
N LEU A 196 24.96 -15.93 9.99
CA LEU A 196 26.39 -15.67 10.15
C LEU A 196 27.10 -17.02 10.32
N PRO A 197 28.32 -17.20 9.78
CA PRO A 197 29.12 -18.38 10.08
C PRO A 197 29.32 -18.46 11.60
N SER A 198 28.89 -19.58 12.18
CA SER A 198 28.70 -19.82 13.61
C SER A 198 29.98 -19.67 14.43
N SER A 199 29.96 -18.76 15.41
CA SER A 199 30.69 -18.93 16.67
C SER A 199 29.66 -19.16 17.78
N ASP A 200 29.78 -20.29 18.46
CA ASP A 200 28.80 -20.87 19.39
C ASP A 200 28.33 -19.90 20.50
N GLN A 201 27.07 -19.44 20.42
CA GLN A 201 26.35 -18.84 21.55
C GLN A 201 24.84 -19.18 21.51
N SER A 202 24.40 -20.02 22.45
CA SER A 202 22.99 -20.28 22.72
C SER A 202 22.39 -19.16 23.57
N ILE A 203 21.32 -18.51 23.10
CA ILE A 203 20.59 -17.47 23.83
C ILE A 203 19.11 -17.87 23.87
N SER A 204 18.52 -17.86 25.07
CA SER A 204 17.11 -18.13 25.32
C SER A 204 16.23 -16.91 25.03
N PHE A 205 15.13 -17.10 24.31
CA PHE A 205 14.14 -16.05 24.01
C PHE A 205 13.17 -15.83 25.18
N PRO A 206 12.73 -14.59 25.46
CA PRO A 206 11.60 -14.35 26.35
C PRO A 206 10.32 -14.96 25.76
N SER A 207 9.53 -15.61 26.61
CA SER A 207 8.37 -16.42 26.23
C SER A 207 7.27 -15.60 25.55
N ILE A 208 7.27 -15.56 24.22
CA ILE A 208 6.13 -15.13 23.41
C ILE A 208 5.13 -16.30 23.42
N LYS A 209 3.94 -16.10 24.02
CA LYS A 209 2.90 -17.13 24.06
C LYS A 209 2.43 -17.45 22.64
N HIS A 210 2.53 -18.73 22.30
CA HIS A 210 2.32 -19.33 20.99
C HIS A 210 1.02 -18.96 20.26
N SER A 211 1.17 -18.68 18.95
CA SER A 211 0.33 -19.28 17.90
C SER A 211 1.17 -19.47 16.62
N ASN A 212 1.58 -20.72 16.38
CA ASN A 212 1.91 -21.36 15.09
C ASN A 212 2.40 -20.50 13.91
N LEU A 213 3.73 -20.31 13.82
CA LEU A 213 4.58 -20.80 12.72
C LEU A 213 6.02 -20.32 12.98
N ILE A 214 6.88 -21.23 13.44
CA ILE A 214 8.32 -21.06 13.31
C ILE A 214 8.64 -21.38 11.85
N CYS A 215 8.80 -20.34 11.02
CA CYS A 215 9.53 -20.44 9.76
C CYS A 215 10.82 -19.63 9.89
N LEU A 216 11.76 -20.25 10.59
CA LEU A 216 13.14 -20.37 10.16
C LEU A 216 13.24 -21.71 9.41
N LYS A 217 13.76 -21.72 8.18
CA LYS A 217 14.41 -22.93 7.66
C LYS A 217 15.80 -22.57 7.15
N ILE A 218 16.65 -22.30 8.14
CA ILE A 218 18.10 -22.51 8.32
C ILE A 218 18.56 -21.45 9.33
#